data_AF-A0A956IT53-F1
#
_entry.id   AF-A0A956IT53-F1
#
_cell.length_a   1.000
_cell.length_b   1.000
_cell.length_c   1.000
_cell.angle_alpha   90.00
_cell.angle_beta   90.00
_cell.angle_gamma   90.00
#
_symmetry.space_group_name_H-M   'P 1'
#
loop_
_entity.id
_entity.type
_entity.pdbx_description
1 polymer ?
#
loop_
_entity_poly.entity_id
_entity_poly.type
_entity_poly.pdbx_seq_one_letter_code
_entity_poly.pdbx_strand_id
1 'polypeptide(L)'
;IHMAAQTRLPFRVFCLDTGRLHPETYRFLDRVRQRYGVEVELMFPDAIAVESLVRKKGLFSFYDDGHQECCGVRKVAPLRRALAEYAAWMTGQRRDQSPTRTEVEVLEADAAFSGKREVLFKFNPLAAWSQSQVWSYIREEGAPYNELHDRGYVSIGCEPCTRATRPGEHERAGRWWWEESTQRECGLHLKH
;
A
#
# COMPACT_ATOMS: atom_id res chain seq x y z
N ILE A 1 -3.94 -9.96 -6.55
CA ILE A 1 -5.24 -9.86 -7.27
C ILE A 1 -5.35 -10.94 -8.34
N HIS A 2 -4.43 -11.01 -9.32
CA HIS A 2 -4.46 -12.07 -10.34
C HIS A 2 -4.65 -13.49 -9.75
N MET A 3 -3.77 -13.90 -8.81
CA MET A 3 -3.88 -15.20 -8.13
C MET A 3 -5.24 -15.41 -7.46
N ALA A 4 -5.78 -14.40 -6.79
CA ALA A 4 -7.10 -14.48 -6.15
C ALA A 4 -8.21 -14.68 -7.19
N ALA A 5 -8.16 -13.97 -8.32
CA ALA A 5 -9.10 -14.13 -9.43
C ALA A 5 -9.06 -15.55 -10.02
N GLN A 6 -7.87 -16.17 -10.11
CA GLN A 6 -7.73 -17.55 -10.62
C GLN A 6 -8.40 -18.60 -9.73
N THR A 7 -8.57 -18.33 -8.43
CA THR A 7 -9.28 -19.26 -7.52
C THR A 7 -10.77 -19.37 -7.82
N ARG A 8 -11.35 -18.39 -8.52
CA ARG A 8 -12.79 -18.25 -8.78
C ARG A 8 -13.67 -18.19 -7.51
N LEU A 9 -13.05 -17.99 -6.35
CA LEU A 9 -13.76 -17.72 -5.11
C LEU A 9 -14.15 -16.23 -5.06
N PRO A 10 -15.26 -15.87 -4.41
CA PRO A 10 -15.60 -14.47 -4.20
C PRO A 10 -14.58 -13.81 -3.27
N PHE A 11 -14.09 -12.64 -3.66
CA PHE A 11 -13.21 -11.80 -2.82
C PHE A 11 -13.51 -10.32 -3.06
N ARG A 12 -13.19 -9.50 -2.06
CA ARG A 12 -13.28 -8.03 -2.16
C ARG A 12 -11.88 -7.45 -2.30
N VAL A 13 -11.77 -6.37 -3.06
CA VAL A 13 -10.54 -5.60 -3.21
C VAL A 13 -10.85 -4.17 -2.81
N PHE A 14 -10.06 -3.61 -1.91
CA PHE A 14 -10.13 -2.19 -1.61
C PHE A 14 -8.77 -1.52 -1.81
N CYS A 15 -8.80 -0.24 -2.14
CA CYS A 15 -7.65 0.61 -2.27
C CYS A 15 -7.82 1.85 -1.37
N LEU A 16 -6.77 2.24 -0.67
CA LEU A 16 -6.76 3.47 0.11
C LEU A 16 -6.47 4.64 -0.83
N ASP A 17 -7.52 5.33 -1.26
CA ASP A 17 -7.37 6.53 -2.06
C ASP A 17 -7.09 7.73 -1.15
N THR A 18 -5.82 8.10 -1.06
CA THR A 18 -5.36 9.22 -0.24
C THR A 18 -5.76 10.59 -0.82
N GLY A 19 -6.33 10.63 -2.04
CA GLY A 19 -6.54 11.82 -2.85
C GLY A 19 -5.25 12.42 -3.42
N ARG A 20 -4.11 11.71 -3.27
CA ARG A 20 -2.76 12.15 -3.68
C ARG A 20 -1.99 11.02 -4.37
N LEU A 21 -2.69 10.03 -4.92
CA LEU A 21 -2.07 8.98 -5.72
C LEU A 21 -1.65 9.54 -7.08
N HIS A 22 -0.72 8.86 -7.74
CA HIS A 22 -0.36 9.20 -9.11
C HIS A 22 -1.56 8.96 -10.05
N PRO A 23 -1.75 9.79 -11.10
CA PRO A 23 -2.69 9.51 -12.19
C PRO A 23 -2.51 8.10 -12.78
N GLU A 24 -1.27 7.65 -12.92
CA GLU A 24 -0.90 6.30 -13.35
C GLU A 24 -1.48 5.21 -12.45
N THR A 25 -1.52 5.44 -11.14
CA THR A 25 -2.12 4.50 -10.17
C THR A 25 -3.63 4.41 -10.38
N TYR A 26 -4.32 5.51 -10.62
CA TYR A 26 -5.76 5.48 -10.93
C TYR A 26 -6.05 4.71 -12.22
N ARG A 27 -5.28 4.99 -13.29
CA ARG A 27 -5.41 4.24 -14.55
C ARG A 27 -5.13 2.75 -14.33
N PHE A 28 -4.13 2.41 -13.52
CA PHE A 28 -3.83 1.02 -13.20
C PHE A 28 -4.97 0.34 -12.44
N LEU A 29 -5.57 0.99 -11.44
CA LEU A 29 -6.72 0.44 -10.70
C LEU A 29 -7.89 0.16 -11.63
N ASP A 30 -8.21 1.06 -12.56
CA ASP A 30 -9.27 0.83 -13.53
C ASP A 30 -8.93 -0.30 -14.53
N ARG A 31 -7.67 -0.40 -14.97
CA ARG A 31 -7.20 -1.55 -15.78
C ARG A 31 -7.37 -2.88 -15.04
N VAL A 32 -7.05 -2.94 -13.74
CA VAL A 32 -7.23 -4.13 -12.89
C VAL A 32 -8.72 -4.48 -12.77
N ARG A 33 -9.57 -3.47 -12.51
CA ARG A 33 -11.03 -3.60 -12.43
C ARG A 33 -11.60 -4.23 -13.70
N GLN A 34 -11.24 -3.68 -14.86
CA GLN A 34 -11.69 -4.17 -16.17
C GLN A 34 -11.12 -5.56 -16.51
N ARG A 35 -9.82 -5.80 -16.29
CA ARG A 35 -9.14 -7.04 -16.67
C ARG A 35 -9.66 -8.26 -15.92
N TYR A 36 -9.99 -8.09 -14.63
CA TYR A 36 -10.35 -9.19 -13.75
C TYR A 36 -11.83 -9.20 -13.35
N GLY A 37 -12.63 -8.22 -13.79
CA GLY A 37 -14.04 -8.13 -13.42
C GLY A 37 -14.27 -7.96 -11.93
N VAL A 38 -13.29 -7.37 -11.22
CA VAL A 38 -13.36 -7.16 -9.76
C VAL A 38 -13.76 -5.73 -9.48
N GLU A 39 -14.61 -5.50 -8.48
CA GLU A 39 -14.84 -4.17 -7.95
C GLU A 39 -13.67 -3.76 -7.05
N VAL A 40 -13.06 -2.61 -7.34
CA VAL A 40 -12.00 -2.02 -6.51
C VAL A 40 -12.63 -0.92 -5.67
N GLU A 41 -12.91 -1.21 -4.41
CA GLU A 41 -13.54 -0.27 -3.49
C GLU A 41 -12.54 0.81 -3.05
N LEU A 42 -12.85 2.07 -3.34
CA LEU A 42 -11.98 3.19 -2.97
C LEU A 42 -12.34 3.72 -1.58
N MET A 43 -11.38 3.62 -0.65
CA MET A 43 -11.52 4.12 0.72
C MET A 43 -10.92 5.52 0.82
N PHE A 44 -11.78 6.53 0.82
CA PHE A 44 -11.38 7.94 0.92
C PHE A 44 -11.12 8.37 2.36
N PRO A 45 -10.23 9.34 2.59
CA PRO A 45 -10.05 9.93 3.90
C PRO A 45 -11.27 10.76 4.33
N ASP A 46 -11.38 10.99 5.63
CA ASP A 46 -12.42 11.89 6.16
C ASP A 46 -12.13 13.33 5.71
N ALA A 47 -13.12 13.96 5.08
CA ALA A 47 -12.94 15.28 4.47
C ALA A 47 -12.65 16.37 5.51
N ILE A 48 -13.31 16.31 6.67
CA ILE A 48 -13.14 17.29 7.76
C ILE A 48 -11.73 17.20 8.33
N ALA A 49 -11.23 15.98 8.57
CA ALA A 49 -9.87 15.75 9.06
C ALA A 49 -8.81 16.22 8.05
N VAL A 50 -9.02 15.95 6.76
CA VAL A 50 -8.12 16.42 5.69
C VAL A 50 -8.13 17.94 5.59
N GLU A 51 -9.30 18.57 5.63
CA GLU A 51 -9.45 20.01 5.56
C GLU A 51 -8.76 20.70 6.74
N SER A 52 -8.96 20.19 7.96
CA SER A 52 -8.30 20.70 9.17
C SER A 52 -6.77 20.65 9.05
N LEU A 53 -6.22 19.50 8.62
CA LEU A 53 -4.79 19.32 8.41
C LEU A 53 -4.24 20.32 7.38
N VAL A 54 -4.89 20.42 6.21
CA VAL A 54 -4.44 21.27 5.11
C VAL A 54 -4.56 22.76 5.45
N ARG A 55 -5.64 23.20 6.12
CA ARG A 55 -5.79 24.59 6.54
C ARG A 55 -4.71 25.01 7.54
N LYS A 56 -4.31 24.10 8.43
CA LYS A 56 -3.31 24.39 9.46
C LYS A 56 -1.87 24.31 8.95
N LYS A 57 -1.56 23.33 8.10
CA LYS A 57 -0.17 22.97 7.75
C LYS A 57 0.13 22.97 6.25
N GLY A 58 -0.83 23.34 5.41
CA GLY A 58 -0.69 23.32 3.96
C GLY A 58 -0.75 21.91 3.34
N LEU A 59 -0.43 21.83 2.04
CA LEU A 59 -0.57 20.61 1.23
C LEU A 59 0.63 19.64 1.31
N PHE A 60 1.72 20.08 1.94
CA PHE A 60 3.04 19.42 1.90
C PHE A 60 3.72 19.33 3.27
N SER A 61 2.97 19.43 4.37
CA SER A 61 3.51 19.39 5.74
C SER A 61 4.41 18.20 6.03
N PHE A 62 4.22 17.08 5.29
CA PHE A 62 5.02 15.88 5.44
C PHE A 62 6.50 16.03 5.06
N TYR A 63 6.89 17.07 4.33
CA TYR A 63 8.32 17.35 4.09
C TYR A 63 9.03 17.90 5.32
N ASP A 64 8.31 18.65 6.16
CA ASP A 64 8.88 19.33 7.33
C ASP A 64 8.60 18.53 8.63
N ASP A 65 7.37 18.03 8.78
CA ASP A 65 6.89 17.35 9.99
C ASP A 65 7.03 15.81 9.92
N GLY A 66 7.47 15.30 8.77
CA GLY A 66 7.43 13.87 8.46
C GLY A 66 6.03 13.38 8.04
N HIS A 67 6.00 12.21 7.42
CA HIS A 67 4.82 11.71 6.73
C HIS A 67 3.70 11.19 7.65
N GLN A 68 3.99 10.99 8.93
CA GLN A 68 3.18 10.21 9.85
C GLN A 68 1.78 10.82 10.05
N GLU A 69 1.67 12.13 10.28
CA GLU A 69 0.38 12.81 10.47
C GLU A 69 -0.47 12.74 9.19
N CYS A 70 0.11 13.08 8.04
CA CYS A 70 -0.57 13.01 6.75
C CYS A 70 -1.03 11.58 6.44
N CYS A 71 -0.18 10.57 6.65
CA CYS A 71 -0.56 9.16 6.48
C CYS A 71 -1.59 8.72 7.52
N GLY A 72 -1.53 9.23 8.75
CA GLY A 72 -2.51 9.00 9.80
C GLY A 72 -3.91 9.35 9.31
N VAL A 73 -4.07 10.58 8.82
CA VAL A 73 -5.35 11.10 8.30
C VAL A 73 -5.73 10.44 6.98
N ARG A 74 -4.81 10.38 6.01
CA ARG A 74 -5.13 9.99 4.64
C ARG A 74 -5.16 8.49 4.38
N LYS A 75 -4.52 7.69 5.23
CA LYS A 75 -4.24 6.28 4.95
C LYS A 75 -4.62 5.36 6.12
N VAL A 76 -4.13 5.64 7.32
CA VAL A 76 -4.34 4.79 8.51
C VAL A 76 -5.79 4.88 8.98
N ALA A 77 -6.35 6.08 9.10
CA ALA A 77 -7.74 6.27 9.50
C ALA A 77 -8.75 5.61 8.55
N PRO A 78 -8.70 5.80 7.21
CA PRO A 78 -9.60 5.08 6.30
C PRO A 78 -9.37 3.57 6.31
N LEU A 79 -8.13 3.09 6.45
CA LEU A 79 -7.86 1.65 6.58
C LEU A 79 -8.54 1.07 7.83
N ARG A 80 -8.39 1.73 8.99
CA ARG A 80 -9.01 1.29 10.24
C ARG A 80 -10.53 1.14 10.10
N ARG A 81 -11.18 2.12 9.46
CA ARG A 81 -12.63 2.05 9.20
C ARG A 81 -12.98 0.88 8.28
N ALA A 82 -12.23 0.68 7.21
CA ALA A 82 -12.47 -0.42 6.27
C ALA A 82 -12.30 -1.79 6.94
N LEU A 83 -11.23 -1.99 7.73
CA LEU A 83 -10.92 -3.28 8.35
C LEU A 83 -11.87 -3.69 9.48
N ALA A 84 -12.52 -2.72 10.13
CA ALA A 84 -13.44 -2.99 11.25
C ALA A 84 -14.59 -3.96 10.89
N GLU A 85 -14.95 -4.06 9.61
CA GLU A 85 -16.03 -4.92 9.14
C GLU A 85 -15.59 -6.37 8.81
N TYR A 86 -14.29 -6.66 8.88
CA TYR A 86 -13.72 -7.93 8.42
C TYR A 86 -13.04 -8.72 9.54
N ALA A 87 -13.00 -10.04 9.38
CA ALA A 87 -12.25 -10.95 10.27
C ALA A 87 -10.82 -11.20 9.76
N ALA A 88 -10.57 -10.97 8.47
CA ALA A 88 -9.26 -11.14 7.86
C ALA A 88 -9.06 -10.22 6.67
N TRP A 89 -7.80 -9.93 6.34
CA TRP A 89 -7.41 -9.18 5.15
C TRP A 89 -6.10 -9.71 4.56
N MET A 90 -5.82 -9.37 3.31
CA MET A 90 -4.64 -9.80 2.57
C MET A 90 -3.84 -8.58 2.10
N THR A 91 -2.51 -8.68 2.19
CA THR A 91 -1.60 -7.69 1.61
C THR A 91 -0.57 -8.36 0.69
N GLY A 92 0.03 -7.57 -0.20
CA GLY A 92 1.13 -7.99 -1.06
C GLY A 92 2.52 -7.81 -0.41
N GLN A 93 2.59 -7.65 0.92
CA GLN A 93 3.86 -7.41 1.62
C GLN A 93 4.80 -8.60 1.47
N ARG A 94 6.08 -8.31 1.24
CA ARG A 94 7.15 -9.31 1.13
C ARG A 94 8.32 -8.97 2.05
N ARG A 95 9.10 -9.98 2.46
CA ARG A 95 10.27 -9.80 3.33
C ARG A 95 11.40 -9.01 2.68
N ASP A 96 11.55 -9.12 1.36
CA ASP A 96 12.63 -8.44 0.61
C ASP A 96 12.41 -6.94 0.42
N GLN A 97 11.25 -6.41 0.84
CA GLN A 97 10.89 -5.01 0.67
C GLN A 97 11.42 -4.10 1.75
N SER A 98 11.86 -4.65 2.89
CA SER A 98 12.31 -3.84 4.02
C SER A 98 13.61 -4.41 4.57
N PRO A 99 14.68 -3.59 4.68
CA PRO A 99 15.95 -4.05 5.23
C PRO A 99 15.84 -4.37 6.73
N THR A 100 14.79 -3.91 7.42
CA THR A 100 14.59 -4.07 8.86
C THR A 100 13.46 -5.04 9.23
N ARG A 101 12.70 -5.57 8.26
CA ARG A 101 11.58 -6.51 8.50
C ARG A 101 11.73 -7.80 7.72
N THR A 102 12.57 -8.69 8.22
CA THR A 102 12.67 -10.07 7.75
C THR A 102 11.54 -10.96 8.27
N GLU A 103 10.76 -10.51 9.26
CA GLU A 103 9.73 -11.28 9.97
C GLU A 103 8.30 -11.12 9.43
N VAL A 104 8.13 -10.86 8.14
CA VAL A 104 6.77 -10.87 7.56
C VAL A 104 6.29 -12.32 7.52
N GLU A 105 5.30 -12.65 8.33
CA GLU A 105 4.68 -13.97 8.35
C GLU A 105 3.63 -14.11 7.26
N VAL A 106 3.42 -15.34 6.77
CA VAL A 106 2.37 -15.62 5.77
C VAL A 106 0.98 -15.40 6.38
N LEU A 107 0.82 -15.68 7.68
CA LEU A 107 -0.37 -15.44 8.46
C LEU A 107 0.03 -14.90 9.83
N GLU A 108 -0.51 -13.75 10.20
CA GLU A 108 -0.31 -13.11 11.51
C GLU A 108 -1.63 -12.58 12.06
N ALA A 109 -1.75 -12.48 13.38
CA ALA A 109 -2.76 -11.62 13.98
C ALA A 109 -2.30 -10.16 13.78
N ASP A 110 -3.19 -9.31 13.28
CA ASP A 110 -2.92 -7.90 13.07
C ASP A 110 -2.88 -7.18 14.42
N ALA A 111 -1.68 -6.74 14.82
CA ALA A 111 -1.48 -6.00 16.07
C ALA A 111 -1.87 -4.50 15.94
N ALA A 112 -2.02 -3.98 14.73
CA ALA A 112 -2.27 -2.55 14.49
C ALA A 112 -3.77 -2.22 14.38
N PHE A 113 -4.57 -3.18 13.93
CA PHE A 113 -5.99 -2.99 13.67
C PHE A 113 -6.83 -4.12 14.25
N SER A 114 -8.01 -3.75 14.75
CA SER A 114 -9.03 -4.70 15.19
C SER A 114 -10.06 -4.92 14.09
N GLY A 115 -10.53 -6.15 13.99
CA GLY A 115 -11.55 -6.56 13.03
C GLY A 115 -12.91 -6.75 13.68
N LYS A 116 -13.84 -7.31 12.92
CA LYS A 116 -15.23 -7.59 13.34
C LYS A 116 -15.34 -8.43 14.62
N ARG A 117 -14.31 -9.22 14.95
CA ARG A 117 -14.24 -10.12 16.11
C ARG A 117 -13.15 -9.73 17.10
N GLU A 118 -12.80 -8.45 17.18
CA GLU A 118 -11.66 -7.87 17.91
C GLU A 118 -10.30 -8.29 17.33
N VAL A 119 -10.09 -9.59 17.09
CA VAL A 119 -8.94 -10.11 16.35
C VAL A 119 -9.16 -9.97 14.85
N LEU A 120 -8.18 -9.40 14.17
CA LEU A 120 -8.09 -9.35 12.71
C LEU A 120 -6.91 -10.22 12.26
N PHE A 121 -7.13 -11.11 11.29
CA PHE A 121 -6.04 -11.88 10.71
C PHE A 121 -5.50 -11.20 9.45
N LYS A 122 -4.18 -11.10 9.33
CA LYS A 122 -3.50 -10.56 8.16
C LYS A 122 -2.74 -11.66 7.44
N PHE A 123 -3.03 -11.82 6.16
CA PHE A 123 -2.37 -12.77 5.27
C PHE A 123 -1.41 -12.03 4.34
N ASN A 124 -0.20 -12.55 4.19
CA ASN A 124 0.80 -12.06 3.26
C ASN A 124 1.25 -13.21 2.33
N PRO A 125 0.44 -13.61 1.32
CA PRO A 125 0.73 -14.78 0.49
C PRO A 125 2.06 -14.69 -0.27
N LEU A 126 2.54 -13.47 -0.50
CA LEU A 126 3.81 -13.19 -1.19
C LEU A 126 4.97 -12.97 -0.23
N ALA A 127 4.82 -13.26 1.07
CA ALA A 127 5.83 -12.98 2.10
C ALA A 127 7.23 -13.50 1.73
N ALA A 128 7.30 -14.71 1.17
CA ALA A 128 8.54 -15.38 0.78
C ALA A 128 9.04 -15.05 -0.63
N TRP A 129 8.28 -14.26 -1.41
CA TRP A 129 8.64 -13.95 -2.78
C TRP A 129 9.68 -12.84 -2.85
N SER A 130 10.67 -13.01 -3.72
CA SER A 130 11.54 -11.91 -4.13
C SER A 130 10.85 -11.02 -5.17
N GLN A 131 11.37 -9.81 -5.35
CA GLN A 131 10.99 -8.90 -6.41
C GLN A 131 11.13 -9.55 -7.79
N SER A 132 12.19 -10.33 -8.02
CA SER A 132 12.38 -11.04 -9.28
C SER A 132 11.28 -12.07 -9.54
N GLN A 133 10.85 -12.82 -8.51
CA GLN A 133 9.73 -13.77 -8.63
C GLN A 133 8.42 -13.06 -8.94
N VAL A 134 8.13 -11.92 -8.27
CA VAL A 134 6.94 -11.10 -8.58
C VAL A 134 6.95 -10.66 -10.04
N TRP A 135 8.06 -10.13 -10.52
CA TRP A 135 8.17 -9.66 -11.90
C TRP A 135 8.13 -10.78 -12.93
N SER A 136 8.71 -11.95 -12.64
CA SER A 136 8.57 -13.12 -13.51
C SER A 136 7.11 -13.52 -13.64
N TYR A 137 6.38 -13.62 -12.52
CA TYR A 137 4.96 -13.93 -12.54
C TYR A 137 4.12 -12.89 -13.30
N ILE A 138 4.40 -11.59 -13.11
CA ILE A 138 3.69 -10.52 -13.85
C ILE A 138 3.86 -10.72 -15.37
N ARG A 139 5.08 -11.03 -15.83
CA ARG A 139 5.38 -11.23 -17.25
C ARG A 139 4.78 -12.52 -17.81
N GLU A 140 4.97 -13.63 -17.10
CA GLU A 140 4.51 -14.97 -17.51
C GLU A 140 2.98 -15.00 -17.63
N GLU A 141 2.27 -14.38 -16.70
CA GLU A 141 0.80 -14.36 -16.67
C GLU A 141 0.19 -13.20 -17.47
N GLY A 142 1.01 -12.29 -18.01
CA GLY A 142 0.53 -11.08 -18.66
C GLY A 142 -0.35 -10.22 -17.74
N ALA A 143 -0.01 -10.17 -16.44
CA ALA A 143 -0.75 -9.37 -15.47
C ALA A 143 -0.49 -7.88 -15.73
N PRO A 144 -1.52 -7.00 -15.67
CA PRO A 144 -1.30 -5.58 -15.79
C PRO A 144 -0.46 -5.09 -14.61
N TYR A 145 0.38 -4.09 -14.85
CA TYR A 145 1.15 -3.41 -13.84
C TYR A 145 1.04 -1.88 -14.00
N ASN A 146 1.55 -1.13 -13.02
CA ASN A 146 1.57 0.32 -13.07
C ASN A 146 2.68 0.81 -13.99
N GLU A 147 2.36 1.68 -14.95
CA GLU A 147 3.30 2.20 -15.97
C GLU A 147 4.46 3.02 -15.38
N LEU A 148 4.36 3.46 -14.12
CA LEU A 148 5.47 4.07 -13.41
C LEU A 148 6.67 3.11 -13.24
N HIS A 149 6.44 1.79 -13.24
CA HIS A 149 7.54 0.83 -13.19
C HIS A 149 8.48 0.95 -14.40
N ASP A 150 7.96 1.31 -15.58
CA ASP A 150 8.76 1.55 -16.78
C ASP A 150 9.58 2.86 -16.68
N ARG A 151 9.26 3.71 -15.69
CA ARG A 151 9.92 4.99 -15.41
C ARG A 151 10.86 4.92 -14.19
N GLY A 152 11.24 3.72 -13.75
CA GLY A 152 12.17 3.50 -12.66
C GLY A 152 11.56 3.59 -11.25
N TYR A 153 10.23 3.60 -11.13
CA TYR A 153 9.57 3.50 -9.83
C TYR A 153 9.49 2.04 -9.39
N VAL A 154 10.26 1.66 -8.38
CA VAL A 154 10.22 0.29 -7.85
C VAL A 154 9.16 0.15 -6.75
N SER A 155 9.15 1.06 -5.77
CA SER A 155 8.09 1.17 -4.76
C SER A 155 7.19 2.37 -5.05
N ILE A 156 5.88 2.15 -5.20
CA ILE A 156 4.92 3.21 -5.56
C ILE A 156 4.02 3.54 -4.37
N GLY A 157 3.95 4.81 -4.00
CA GLY A 157 2.99 5.36 -3.04
C GLY A 157 2.23 6.56 -3.60
N CYS A 158 1.91 7.52 -2.72
CA CYS A 158 1.39 8.83 -3.12
C CYS A 158 2.43 9.57 -3.97
N GLU A 159 1.96 10.37 -4.92
CA GLU A 159 2.77 11.17 -5.83
C GLU A 159 3.83 12.03 -5.12
N PRO A 160 3.50 12.87 -4.12
CA PRO A 160 4.51 13.77 -3.54
C PRO A 160 5.50 13.03 -2.62
N CYS A 161 5.21 11.78 -2.27
CA CYS A 161 6.02 10.99 -1.34
C CYS A 161 6.71 9.80 -2.00
N THR A 162 6.73 9.77 -3.34
CA THR A 162 7.39 8.72 -4.13
C THR A 162 8.26 9.31 -5.23
N ARG A 163 9.47 8.77 -5.43
CA ARG A 163 10.33 9.05 -6.58
C ARG A 163 10.86 7.76 -7.19
N ALA A 164 11.29 7.85 -8.45
CA ALA A 164 12.06 6.79 -9.08
C ALA A 164 13.38 6.53 -8.32
N THR A 165 13.78 5.27 -8.28
CA THR A 165 15.07 4.83 -7.73
C THR A 165 16.12 4.77 -8.82
N ARG A 166 17.38 5.00 -8.46
CA ARG A 166 18.52 4.80 -9.36
C ARG A 166 18.93 3.32 -9.44
N PRO A 167 19.64 2.89 -10.49
CA PRO A 167 20.23 1.54 -10.53
C PRO A 167 21.07 1.28 -9.27
N GLY A 168 20.81 0.16 -8.59
CA GLY A 168 21.49 -0.22 -7.35
C GLY A 168 20.94 0.42 -6.06
N GLU A 169 20.03 1.41 -6.14
CA GLU A 169 19.31 1.87 -4.95
C GLU A 169 18.32 0.80 -4.46
N HIS A 170 18.20 0.66 -3.14
CA HIS A 170 17.20 -0.20 -2.52
C HIS A 170 15.77 0.28 -2.86
N GLU A 171 14.80 -0.63 -3.03
CA GLU A 171 13.44 -0.27 -3.47
C GLU A 171 12.74 0.79 -2.59
N ARG A 172 13.02 0.80 -1.29
CA ARG A 172 12.49 1.79 -0.33
C ARG A 172 13.14 3.17 -0.42
N ALA A 173 14.28 3.32 -1.11
CA ALA A 173 14.97 4.61 -1.24
C ALA A 173 14.13 5.65 -1.99
N GLY A 174 13.17 5.21 -2.81
CA GLY A 174 12.21 6.08 -3.49
C GLY A 174 11.06 6.57 -2.61
N ARG A 175 10.98 6.17 -1.33
CA ARG A 175 9.86 6.48 -0.43
C ARG A 175 10.33 7.33 0.74
N TRP A 176 9.65 8.46 0.99
CA TRP A 176 9.97 9.38 2.09
C TRP A 176 11.48 9.67 2.17
N TRP A 177 12.08 9.96 1.02
CA TRP A 177 13.55 10.02 0.86
C TRP A 177 14.21 11.14 1.67
N TRP A 178 13.43 12.11 2.15
CA TRP A 178 13.87 13.19 3.03
C TRP A 178 13.94 12.78 4.50
N GLU A 179 13.27 11.70 4.92
CA GLU A 179 13.31 11.19 6.30
C GLU A 179 14.50 10.25 6.52
N GLU A 180 14.90 10.06 7.78
CA GLU A 180 15.90 9.07 8.16
C GLU A 180 15.43 7.65 7.82
N SER A 181 16.36 6.78 7.40
CA SER A 181 16.04 5.43 6.90
C SER A 181 15.23 4.57 7.88
N THR A 182 15.41 4.77 9.19
CA THR A 182 14.70 4.07 10.27
C THR A 182 13.23 4.50 10.38
N GLN A 183 12.87 5.67 9.88
CA GLN A 183 11.52 6.25 9.97
C GLN A 183 10.68 6.05 8.70
N ARG A 184 11.28 5.54 7.62
CA ARG A 184 10.63 5.37 6.31
C ARG A 184 9.58 4.26 6.25
N GLU A 185 9.09 3.74 7.37
CA GLU A 185 8.05 2.72 7.41
C GLU A 185 6.65 3.29 7.52
N CYS A 186 5.72 2.71 6.77
CA CYS A 186 4.34 3.16 6.80
C CYS A 186 3.64 2.70 8.08
N GLY A 187 2.84 3.59 8.68
CA GLY A 187 1.94 3.27 9.79
C GLY A 187 0.94 2.12 9.54
N LEU A 188 0.79 1.64 8.30
CA LEU A 188 -0.10 0.51 7.98
C LEU A 188 0.33 -0.84 8.55
N HIS A 189 1.60 -1.01 8.89
CA HIS A 189 2.15 -2.32 9.21
C HIS A 189 2.91 -2.32 10.54
N LEU A 190 2.87 -1.24 11.31
CA LEU A 190 3.57 -1.16 12.60
C LEU A 190 3.06 -2.26 13.53
N LYS A 191 3.95 -3.13 14.01
CA LYS A 191 3.65 -3.99 15.16
C LYS A 191 3.70 -3.03 16.37
N HIS A 192 2.56 -2.83 17.03
CA HIS A 192 2.51 -2.09 18.30
C HIS A 192 2.76 -3.05 19.46
#